data_AF-Q9PBW4-F1
#
_entry.id   AF-Q9PBW4-F1
#
_cell.length_a   1.000
_cell.length_b   1.000
_cell.length_c   1.000
_cell.angle_alpha   90.00
_cell.angle_beta   90.00
_cell.angle_gamma   90.00
#
_symmetry.space_group_name_H-M   'P 1'
#
loop_
_entity.id
_entity.type
_entity.pdbx_description
1 polymer ?
#
loop_
_entity_poly.entity_id
_entity_poly.type
_entity_poly.pdbx_seq_one_letter_code
_entity_poly.pdbx_strand_id
1 'polypeptide(L)'
;MINDSDRSSITSQRAVIWSGDNWGVKIDPGSLRSDNLGKTSINALSDDGKIAAGQSEIEPVITAIYQQAVIWSGENWETKTRLGSLRSDNLGNSKVVALSANGKIAAGYSETDSKTIHAVIWSGENWETKTDLGTFKSDNAGLSGIEALSADGTIAVGFSSTDAKGQRAVLWKIIYPASSESGSNAPNSAHIQPLMQPTQ
;
A
#
# COMPACT_ATOMS: atom_id res chain seq x y z
N MET A 1 -35.06 -10.04 3.39
CA MET A 1 -35.15 -9.07 4.49
C MET A 1 -34.08 -9.44 5.50
N ILE A 2 -33.03 -8.63 5.62
CA ILE A 2 -32.00 -8.82 6.64
C ILE A 2 -32.45 -8.02 7.86
N ASN A 3 -32.47 -8.66 9.02
CA ASN A 3 -33.00 -8.11 10.26
C ASN A 3 -32.14 -6.92 10.73
N ASP A 4 -32.79 -5.79 11.01
CA ASP A 4 -32.15 -4.51 11.35
C ASP A 4 -31.73 -4.42 12.83
N SER A 5 -31.74 -5.54 13.56
CA SER A 5 -31.59 -5.61 15.02
C SER A 5 -30.18 -5.98 15.52
N ASP A 6 -29.19 -6.19 14.64
CA ASP A 6 -27.78 -6.41 15.01
C ASP A 6 -26.93 -5.12 14.96
N ARG A 7 -27.58 -3.95 14.83
CA ARG A 7 -26.92 -2.63 14.69
C ARG A 7 -26.41 -1.98 15.99
N SER A 8 -26.06 -2.76 17.01
CA SER A 8 -25.31 -2.27 18.18
C SER A 8 -24.07 -3.14 18.39
N SER A 9 -22.82 -2.72 18.20
CA SER A 9 -22.15 -1.42 18.12
C SER A 9 -20.81 -1.71 17.44
N ILE A 10 -20.53 -1.28 16.21
CA ILE A 10 -19.78 -0.08 15.82
C ILE A 10 -19.93 0.06 14.29
N THR A 11 -20.40 1.19 13.78
CA THR A 11 -20.31 1.48 12.33
C THR A 11 -18.84 1.77 11.99
N SER A 12 -18.02 0.73 11.86
CA SER A 12 -16.70 0.86 11.28
C SER A 12 -16.85 1.36 9.84
N GLN A 13 -15.99 2.30 9.43
CA GLN A 13 -15.93 2.74 8.03
C GLN A 13 -15.62 1.52 7.15
N ARG A 14 -16.48 1.17 6.20
CA ARG A 14 -16.32 0.02 5.31
C ARG A 14 -16.21 0.46 3.86
N ALA A 15 -15.20 -0.03 3.16
CA ALA A 15 -15.12 0.05 1.71
C ALA A 15 -16.24 -0.80 1.09
N VAL A 16 -16.71 -0.37 -0.09
CA VAL A 16 -17.70 -1.10 -0.89
C VAL A 16 -17.26 -1.01 -2.34
N ILE A 17 -17.32 -2.14 -3.05
CA ILE A 17 -17.16 -2.19 -4.50
C ILE A 17 -18.56 -2.33 -5.11
N TRP A 18 -18.89 -1.46 -6.03
CA TRP A 18 -20.07 -1.62 -6.87
C TRP A 18 -19.65 -2.23 -8.20
N SER A 19 -20.41 -3.18 -8.72
CA SER A 19 -20.07 -3.91 -9.95
C SER A 19 -21.32 -4.35 -10.71
N GLY A 20 -21.10 -5.01 -11.86
CA GLY A 20 -22.16 -5.49 -12.74
C GLY A 20 -22.87 -4.37 -13.52
N ASP A 21 -23.87 -4.77 -14.29
CA ASP A 21 -24.63 -3.85 -15.13
C ASP A 21 -25.27 -2.75 -14.28
N ASN A 22 -25.06 -1.50 -14.70
CA ASN A 22 -25.56 -0.31 -14.02
C ASN A 22 -25.20 -0.23 -12.52
N TRP A 23 -24.08 -0.85 -12.10
CA TRP A 23 -23.66 -0.87 -10.69
C TRP A 23 -24.68 -1.58 -9.77
N GLY A 24 -25.42 -2.56 -10.30
CA GLY A 24 -26.48 -3.26 -9.55
C GLY A 24 -25.98 -4.20 -8.45
N VAL A 25 -24.70 -4.58 -8.47
CA VAL A 25 -24.10 -5.48 -7.49
C VAL A 25 -23.29 -4.67 -6.49
N LYS A 26 -23.53 -4.90 -5.19
CA LYS A 26 -22.83 -4.26 -4.09
C LYS A 26 -22.03 -5.32 -3.31
N ILE A 27 -20.72 -5.14 -3.22
CA ILE A 27 -19.80 -6.09 -2.62
C ILE A 27 -19.07 -5.42 -1.46
N ASP A 28 -19.07 -6.07 -0.30
CA ASP A 28 -18.18 -5.73 0.80
C ASP A 28 -16.95 -6.64 0.71
N PRO A 29 -15.76 -6.10 0.38
CA PRO A 29 -14.56 -6.91 0.19
C PRO A 29 -13.99 -7.45 1.52
N GLY A 30 -14.46 -6.95 2.66
CA GLY A 30 -14.05 -7.39 3.99
C GLY A 30 -12.76 -6.74 4.53
N SER A 31 -12.48 -6.95 5.82
CA SER A 31 -11.29 -6.46 6.54
C SER A 31 -10.26 -7.57 6.82
N LEU A 32 -9.06 -7.18 7.28
CA LEU A 32 -7.98 -8.08 7.69
C LEU A 32 -8.17 -8.64 9.10
N ARG A 33 -9.06 -8.06 9.91
CA ARG A 33 -9.53 -8.69 11.15
C ARG A 33 -10.26 -9.98 10.86
N SER A 34 -10.04 -10.97 11.74
CA SER A 34 -10.68 -12.29 11.73
C SER A 34 -12.20 -12.22 11.89
N ASP A 35 -12.70 -11.24 12.64
CA ASP A 35 -14.14 -10.96 12.79
C ASP A 35 -14.77 -10.27 11.57
N ASN A 36 -13.95 -9.84 10.61
CA ASN A 36 -14.37 -9.07 9.44
C ASN A 36 -15.09 -7.74 9.77
N LEU A 37 -14.94 -7.18 10.97
CA LEU A 37 -15.59 -5.94 11.42
C LEU A 37 -14.66 -4.71 11.40
N GLY A 38 -13.45 -4.88 10.88
CA GLY A 38 -12.44 -3.82 10.82
C GLY A 38 -12.80 -2.71 9.85
N LYS A 39 -12.23 -1.52 10.12
CA LYS A 39 -12.30 -0.39 9.20
C LYS A 39 -11.54 -0.70 7.90
N THR A 40 -12.09 -0.30 6.76
CA THR A 40 -11.47 -0.47 5.44
C THR A 40 -11.68 0.76 4.56
N SER A 41 -10.73 1.01 3.68
CA SER A 41 -10.88 1.95 2.56
C SER A 41 -10.18 1.40 1.32
N ILE A 42 -10.84 1.54 0.16
CA ILE A 42 -10.23 1.32 -1.15
C ILE A 42 -9.83 2.67 -1.73
N ASN A 43 -8.62 2.76 -2.26
CA ASN A 43 -8.03 3.98 -2.80
C ASN A 43 -7.59 3.83 -4.26
N ALA A 44 -7.35 2.60 -4.72
CA ALA A 44 -6.93 2.33 -6.09
C ALA A 44 -7.55 1.04 -6.64
N LEU A 45 -7.70 0.98 -7.96
CA LEU A 45 -8.08 -0.19 -8.75
C LEU A 45 -7.06 -0.40 -9.87
N SER A 46 -6.83 -1.64 -10.28
CA SER A 46 -6.19 -1.93 -11.57
C SER A 46 -7.08 -1.49 -12.73
N ASP A 47 -6.50 -1.35 -13.93
CA ASP A 47 -7.24 -0.90 -15.12
C ASP A 47 -8.38 -1.85 -15.50
N ASP A 48 -8.21 -3.16 -15.26
CA ASP A 48 -9.24 -4.18 -15.49
C ASP A 48 -10.20 -4.35 -14.31
N GLY A 49 -10.02 -3.57 -13.23
CA GLY A 49 -10.81 -3.58 -12.02
C GLY A 49 -10.62 -4.81 -11.11
N LYS A 50 -9.88 -5.84 -11.54
CA LYS A 50 -9.79 -7.12 -10.79
C LYS A 50 -9.00 -7.03 -9.50
N ILE A 51 -8.12 -6.04 -9.39
CA ILE A 51 -7.33 -5.77 -8.20
C ILE A 51 -7.83 -4.46 -7.58
N ALA A 52 -8.15 -4.49 -6.30
CA ALA A 52 -8.42 -3.29 -5.50
C ALA A 52 -7.38 -3.16 -4.39
N ALA A 53 -7.03 -1.93 -4.03
CA ALA A 53 -6.03 -1.68 -3.01
C ALA A 53 -6.40 -0.52 -2.10
N GLY A 54 -5.92 -0.56 -0.87
CA GLY A 54 -6.08 0.53 0.07
C GLY A 54 -5.51 0.17 1.44
N GLN A 55 -6.33 0.29 2.49
CA GLN A 55 -5.94 -0.05 3.86
C GLN A 55 -7.09 -0.73 4.61
N SER A 56 -6.72 -1.55 5.59
CA SER A 56 -7.64 -2.35 6.38
C SER A 56 -7.11 -2.50 7.81
N GLU A 57 -8.00 -2.39 8.78
CA GLU A 57 -7.71 -2.64 10.19
C GLU A 57 -7.28 -4.10 10.37
N ILE A 58 -6.18 -4.29 11.10
CA ILE A 58 -5.68 -5.60 11.52
C ILE A 58 -6.11 -5.89 12.96
N GLU A 59 -5.82 -7.09 13.45
CA GLU A 59 -6.05 -7.44 14.85
C GLU A 59 -5.36 -6.43 15.79
N PRO A 60 -6.06 -5.93 16.84
CA PRO A 60 -5.47 -5.05 17.82
C PRO A 60 -4.23 -5.69 18.47
N VAL A 61 -3.15 -4.92 18.55
CA VAL A 61 -1.93 -5.35 19.23
C VAL A 61 -1.90 -4.65 20.58
N ILE A 62 -2.23 -5.39 21.64
CA ILE A 62 -2.39 -4.88 23.00
C ILE A 62 -3.51 -3.82 23.05
N THR A 63 -3.17 -2.53 22.97
CA THR A 63 -4.12 -1.40 22.95
C THR A 63 -4.04 -0.57 21.67
N ALA A 64 -3.12 -0.88 20.76
CA ALA A 64 -2.94 -0.17 19.51
C ALA A 64 -3.82 -0.78 18.40
N ILE A 65 -4.51 0.08 17.67
CA ILE A 65 -5.27 -0.27 16.46
C ILE A 65 -4.46 0.22 15.27
N TYR A 66 -4.05 -0.69 14.41
CA TYR A 66 -3.29 -0.39 13.20
C TYR A 66 -4.14 -0.63 11.96
N GLN A 67 -3.94 0.22 10.95
CA GLN A 67 -4.48 0.01 9.60
C GLN A 67 -3.32 -0.24 8.65
N GLN A 68 -3.47 -1.28 7.82
CA GLN A 68 -2.40 -1.70 6.94
C GLN A 68 -2.83 -1.82 5.51
N ALA A 69 -1.86 -1.57 4.65
CA ALA A 69 -1.93 -1.75 3.22
C ALA A 69 -2.42 -3.17 2.91
N VAL A 70 -3.45 -3.24 2.07
CA VAL A 70 -4.08 -4.49 1.67
C VAL A 70 -4.44 -4.44 0.20
N ILE A 71 -4.32 -5.59 -0.45
CA ILE A 71 -4.83 -5.87 -1.79
C ILE A 71 -6.04 -6.79 -1.65
N TRP A 72 -7.14 -6.45 -2.31
CA TRP A 72 -8.27 -7.34 -2.53
C TRP A 72 -8.28 -7.85 -3.97
N SER A 73 -8.42 -9.17 -4.12
CA SER A 73 -8.35 -9.85 -5.42
C SER A 73 -9.22 -11.11 -5.44
N GLY A 74 -9.17 -11.85 -6.55
CA GLY A 74 -10.00 -13.04 -6.76
C GLY A 74 -11.43 -12.70 -7.15
N GLU A 75 -12.28 -13.72 -7.27
CA GLU A 75 -13.70 -13.51 -7.56
C GLU A 75 -14.33 -12.68 -6.42
N ASN A 76 -15.10 -11.67 -6.80
CA ASN A 76 -15.75 -10.75 -5.86
C ASN A 76 -14.80 -10.10 -4.83
N TRP A 77 -13.50 -9.97 -5.13
CA TRP A 77 -12.50 -9.33 -4.27
C TRP A 77 -12.41 -9.95 -2.85
N GLU A 78 -12.69 -11.25 -2.73
CA GLU A 78 -12.75 -11.92 -1.42
C GLU A 78 -11.36 -12.19 -0.82
N THR A 79 -10.35 -12.37 -1.68
CA THR A 79 -8.96 -12.65 -1.28
C THR A 79 -8.31 -11.38 -0.76
N LYS A 80 -7.74 -11.43 0.44
CA LYS A 80 -7.10 -10.28 1.10
C LYS A 80 -5.63 -10.56 1.31
N THR A 81 -4.77 -9.81 0.63
CA THR A 81 -3.32 -9.88 0.83
C THR A 81 -2.86 -8.70 1.66
N ARG A 82 -2.46 -8.97 2.92
CA ARG A 82 -1.87 -7.97 3.82
C ARG A 82 -0.46 -7.65 3.36
N LEU A 83 -0.22 -6.40 2.97
CA LEU A 83 1.10 -5.97 2.51
C LEU A 83 2.05 -5.66 3.67
N GLY A 84 1.52 -5.28 4.85
CA GLY A 84 2.31 -5.00 6.04
C GLY A 84 2.93 -3.61 6.06
N SER A 85 3.95 -3.39 6.89
CA SER A 85 4.63 -2.10 7.08
C SER A 85 6.14 -2.18 6.84
N LEU A 86 6.83 -1.03 6.91
CA LEU A 86 8.30 -0.94 6.82
C LEU A 86 8.98 -1.18 8.17
N ARG A 87 8.23 -1.15 9.27
CA ARG A 87 8.70 -1.64 10.57
C ARG A 87 9.16 -3.09 10.50
N SER A 88 10.22 -3.39 11.21
CA SER A 88 10.80 -4.72 11.40
C SER A 88 9.81 -5.73 12.00
N ASP A 89 8.90 -5.28 12.86
CA ASP A 89 7.81 -6.10 13.41
C ASP A 89 6.62 -6.27 12.46
N ASN A 90 6.62 -5.57 11.33
CA ASN A 90 5.57 -5.57 10.32
C ASN A 90 4.19 -5.12 10.86
N LEU A 91 4.12 -4.39 11.98
CA LEU A 91 2.88 -3.99 12.69
C LEU A 91 2.58 -2.48 12.64
N GLY A 92 3.26 -1.72 11.78
CA GLY A 92 3.00 -0.28 11.60
C GLY A 92 1.78 0.04 10.74
N ASN A 93 1.39 1.31 10.73
CA ASN A 93 0.39 1.80 9.78
C ASN A 93 0.95 1.83 8.36
N SER A 94 0.14 1.44 7.38
CA SER A 94 0.49 1.56 5.97
C SER A 94 -0.74 1.64 5.09
N LYS A 95 -0.58 2.20 3.89
CA LYS A 95 -1.69 2.39 2.95
C LYS A 95 -1.19 2.33 1.51
N VAL A 96 -1.93 1.62 0.66
CA VAL A 96 -1.80 1.74 -0.80
C VAL A 96 -2.61 2.93 -1.28
N VAL A 97 -1.98 3.79 -2.08
CA VAL A 97 -2.60 4.97 -2.69
C VAL A 97 -2.78 4.79 -4.20
N ALA A 98 -1.87 4.06 -4.86
CA ALA A 98 -1.90 3.85 -6.29
C ALA A 98 -1.48 2.41 -6.68
N LEU A 99 -1.97 1.95 -7.83
CA LEU A 99 -1.61 0.69 -8.46
C LEU A 99 -1.08 0.93 -9.87
N SER A 100 -0.22 0.04 -10.35
CA SER A 100 0.07 -0.07 -11.78
C SER A 100 -1.17 -0.58 -12.51
N ALA A 101 -1.24 -0.39 -13.83
CA ALA A 101 -2.37 -0.78 -14.66
C ALA A 101 -2.74 -2.27 -14.50
N ASN A 102 -1.72 -3.13 -14.40
CA ASN A 102 -1.89 -4.57 -14.20
C ASN A 102 -2.03 -4.99 -12.72
N GLY A 103 -2.05 -4.04 -11.79
CA GLY A 103 -2.14 -4.27 -10.34
C GLY A 103 -0.90 -4.88 -9.69
N LYS A 104 0.14 -5.28 -10.44
CA LYS A 104 1.31 -6.01 -9.90
C LYS A 104 2.26 -5.16 -9.07
N ILE A 105 2.19 -3.84 -9.20
CA ILE A 105 2.94 -2.89 -8.38
C ILE A 105 1.93 -2.04 -7.61
N ALA A 106 2.15 -1.93 -6.30
CA ALA A 106 1.40 -1.06 -5.43
C ALA A 106 2.33 0.01 -4.84
N ALA A 107 1.80 1.21 -4.68
CA ALA A 107 2.56 2.35 -4.18
C ALA A 107 1.76 3.12 -3.13
N GLY A 108 2.46 3.67 -2.14
CA GLY A 108 1.83 4.47 -1.10
C GLY A 108 2.82 4.86 -0.02
N TYR A 109 2.43 4.68 1.24
CA TYR A 109 3.26 5.04 2.37
C TYR A 109 3.12 4.04 3.53
N SER A 110 4.13 4.02 4.39
CA SER A 110 4.25 3.04 5.45
C SER A 110 5.11 3.54 6.62
N GLU A 111 4.71 3.16 7.83
CA GLU A 111 5.44 3.44 9.06
C GLU A 111 6.73 2.62 9.15
N THR A 112 7.80 3.29 9.57
CA THR A 112 9.14 2.74 9.80
C THR A 112 9.40 2.48 11.28
N ASP A 113 10.51 1.81 11.61
CA ASP A 113 10.90 1.55 13.01
C ASP A 113 11.10 2.83 13.84
N SER A 114 11.42 3.97 13.19
CA SER A 114 11.51 5.27 13.86
C SER A 114 10.16 5.95 14.06
N LYS A 115 9.04 5.28 13.75
CA LYS A 115 7.67 5.80 13.77
C LYS A 115 7.44 6.99 12.84
N THR A 116 8.29 7.13 11.83
CA THR A 116 8.10 8.06 10.71
C THR A 116 7.35 7.35 9.58
N ILE A 117 6.80 8.12 8.65
CA ILE A 117 6.07 7.58 7.49
C ILE A 117 6.90 7.83 6.24
N HIS A 118 7.24 6.76 5.52
CA HIS A 118 7.97 6.84 4.27
C HIS A 118 7.13 6.35 3.09
N ALA A 119 7.43 6.92 1.91
CA ALA A 119 7.01 6.41 0.62
C ALA A 119 7.52 4.98 0.43
N VAL A 120 6.65 4.10 -0.05
CA VAL A 120 6.99 2.68 -0.25
C VAL A 120 6.38 2.14 -1.54
N ILE A 121 7.13 1.25 -2.18
CA ILE A 121 6.67 0.41 -3.28
C ILE A 121 6.55 -1.03 -2.78
N TRP A 122 5.42 -1.65 -3.05
CA TRP A 122 5.23 -3.09 -2.90
C TRP A 122 5.24 -3.76 -4.28
N SER A 123 6.08 -4.77 -4.45
CA SER A 123 6.30 -5.45 -5.72
C SER A 123 6.69 -6.92 -5.52
N GLY A 124 6.96 -7.62 -6.62
CA GLY A 124 7.28 -9.05 -6.62
C GLY A 124 6.03 -9.92 -6.49
N GLU A 125 6.25 -11.22 -6.36
CA GLU A 125 5.15 -12.16 -6.13
C GLU A 125 4.42 -11.80 -4.83
N ASN A 126 3.09 -11.80 -4.88
CA ASN A 126 2.22 -11.42 -3.76
C ASN A 126 2.57 -10.07 -3.09
N TRP A 127 3.22 -9.16 -3.82
CA TRP A 127 3.63 -7.84 -3.30
C TRP A 127 4.52 -7.92 -2.04
N GLU A 128 5.28 -9.00 -1.87
CA GLU A 128 6.07 -9.25 -0.66
C GLU A 128 7.28 -8.31 -0.53
N THR A 129 7.85 -7.88 -1.65
CA THR A 129 9.00 -6.97 -1.67
C THR A 129 8.55 -5.56 -1.31
N LYS A 130 9.11 -5.00 -0.24
CA LYS A 130 8.88 -3.63 0.22
C LYS A 130 10.13 -2.80 -0.06
N THR A 131 10.02 -1.80 -0.90
CA THR A 131 11.11 -0.85 -1.15
C THR A 131 10.79 0.46 -0.46
N ASP A 132 11.50 0.75 0.64
CA ASP A 132 11.50 2.07 1.27
C ASP A 132 12.19 3.07 0.34
N LEU A 133 11.46 4.12 -0.06
CA LEU A 133 12.01 5.20 -0.89
C LEU A 133 12.63 6.32 -0.07
N GLY A 134 12.54 6.23 1.26
CA GLY A 134 13.14 7.16 2.20
C GLY A 134 12.62 8.57 2.07
N THR A 135 13.40 9.52 2.57
CA THR A 135 13.20 10.94 2.36
C THR A 135 14.36 11.55 1.59
N PHE A 136 14.20 12.77 1.11
CA PHE A 136 15.26 13.54 0.44
C PHE A 136 16.05 14.40 1.43
N LYS A 137 16.05 14.02 2.72
CA LYS A 137 16.97 14.54 3.72
C LYS A 137 18.24 13.71 3.77
N SER A 138 19.38 14.34 4.05
CA SER A 138 20.65 13.64 4.20
C SER A 138 20.65 12.62 5.34
N ASP A 139 19.82 12.84 6.36
CA ASP A 139 19.64 11.94 7.51
C ASP A 139 18.50 10.91 7.33
N ASN A 140 17.86 10.89 6.16
CA ASN A 140 16.70 10.08 5.81
C ASN A 140 15.49 10.24 6.77
N ALA A 141 15.46 11.25 7.63
CA ALA A 141 14.36 11.46 8.56
C ALA A 141 13.20 12.24 7.94
N GLY A 142 12.03 12.23 8.60
CA GLY A 142 10.88 13.05 8.21
C GLY A 142 9.77 12.24 7.56
N LEU A 143 9.07 12.85 6.60
CA LEU A 143 7.87 12.27 5.99
C LEU A 143 8.01 12.23 4.47
N SER A 144 7.65 11.11 3.87
CA SER A 144 7.44 11.00 2.43
C SER A 144 6.23 10.11 2.12
N GLY A 145 5.67 10.29 0.93
CA GLY A 145 4.50 9.52 0.49
C GLY A 145 4.31 9.63 -1.02
N ILE A 146 3.76 8.57 -1.60
CA ILE A 146 3.40 8.53 -3.03
C ILE A 146 1.93 8.90 -3.18
N GLU A 147 1.64 9.74 -4.16
CA GLU A 147 0.28 10.20 -4.51
C GLU A 147 -0.20 9.60 -5.84
N ALA A 148 0.71 9.24 -6.75
CA ALA A 148 0.37 8.57 -8.01
C ALA A 148 1.51 7.68 -8.52
N LEU A 149 1.14 6.70 -9.34
CA LEU A 149 2.03 5.72 -9.97
C LEU A 149 1.69 5.61 -11.46
N SER A 150 2.71 5.49 -12.32
CA SER A 150 2.52 5.24 -13.74
C SER A 150 1.94 3.84 -14.01
N ALA A 151 1.28 3.68 -15.16
CA ALA A 151 0.66 2.43 -15.57
C ALA A 151 1.63 1.22 -15.56
N ASP A 152 2.90 1.44 -15.91
CA ASP A 152 3.96 0.43 -15.91
C ASP A 152 4.66 0.27 -14.54
N GLY A 153 4.31 1.09 -13.55
CA GLY A 153 4.92 1.10 -12.22
C GLY A 153 6.32 1.69 -12.14
N THR A 154 6.89 2.23 -13.22
CA THR A 154 8.30 2.67 -13.23
C THR A 154 8.50 4.13 -12.78
N ILE A 155 7.44 4.92 -12.73
CA ILE A 155 7.46 6.32 -12.29
C ILE A 155 6.45 6.51 -11.17
N ALA A 156 6.91 6.98 -10.02
CA ALA A 156 6.05 7.41 -8.91
C ALA A 156 6.23 8.91 -8.65
N VAL A 157 5.17 9.58 -8.24
CA VAL A 157 5.20 10.99 -7.84
C VAL A 157 4.53 11.18 -6.49
N GLY A 158 4.99 12.17 -5.73
CA GLY A 158 4.46 12.45 -4.41
C GLY A 158 5.23 13.56 -3.71
N PHE A 159 5.39 13.43 -2.40
CA PHE A 159 6.09 14.43 -1.58
C PHE A 159 7.20 13.80 -0.74
N SER A 160 8.16 14.63 -0.34
CA SER A 160 9.19 14.23 0.62
C SER A 160 9.73 15.41 1.41
N SER A 161 10.07 15.17 2.69
CA SER A 161 10.91 16.06 3.48
C SER A 161 12.28 16.24 2.82
N THR A 162 12.78 17.47 2.85
CA THR A 162 14.12 17.82 2.33
C THR A 162 14.94 18.54 3.39
N ASP A 163 16.25 18.66 3.19
CA ASP A 163 17.11 19.44 4.11
C ASP A 163 16.77 20.93 4.09
N ALA A 164 16.17 21.41 2.99
CA ALA A 164 15.44 22.67 3.01
C ALA A 164 14.11 22.50 3.77
N LYS A 165 13.80 23.44 4.67
CA LYS A 165 12.58 23.40 5.50
C LYS A 165 11.32 23.08 4.66
N GLY A 166 10.56 22.07 5.08
CA GLY A 166 9.27 21.69 4.50
C GLY A 166 9.27 20.40 3.69
N GLN A 167 8.15 20.14 3.02
CA GLN A 167 7.98 19.05 2.06
C GLN A 167 8.03 19.60 0.64
N ARG A 168 8.59 18.84 -0.30
CA ARG A 168 8.61 19.18 -1.73
C ARG A 168 7.97 18.08 -2.54
N ALA A 169 7.43 18.45 -3.70
CA ALA A 169 7.06 17.49 -4.72
C ALA A 169 8.31 16.76 -5.21
N VAL A 170 8.20 15.45 -5.38
CA VAL A 170 9.29 14.58 -5.83
C VAL A 170 8.78 13.58 -6.85
N LEU A 171 9.69 13.14 -7.72
CA LEU A 171 9.48 12.09 -8.69
C LEU A 171 10.55 11.02 -8.46
N TRP A 172 10.11 9.76 -8.36
CA TRP A 172 10.99 8.60 -8.30
C TRP A 172 10.93 7.85 -9.62
N LYS A 173 12.12 7.56 -10.17
CA LYS A 173 12.29 6.59 -11.24
C LYS A 173 12.68 5.25 -10.62
N ILE A 174 11.82 4.26 -10.75
CA ILE A 174 11.97 2.95 -10.13
C ILE A 174 12.48 1.97 -11.18
N ILE A 175 13.53 1.24 -10.81
CA ILE A 175 14.13 0.20 -11.67
C ILE A 175 13.98 -1.12 -10.93
N TYR A 176 13.16 -2.01 -11.50
CA TYR A 176 13.01 -3.36 -11.00
C TYR A 176 14.12 -4.24 -11.59
N PRO A 177 14.76 -5.11 -10.79
CA PRO A 177 15.67 -6.09 -11.34
C PRO A 177 14.90 -6.99 -12.31
N ALA A 178 15.55 -7.41 -13.40
CA ALA A 178 14.95 -8.38 -14.31
C ALA A 178 14.52 -9.61 -13.50
N SER A 179 13.27 -10.04 -13.68
CA SER A 179 12.79 -11.27 -13.07
C SER A 179 13.70 -12.41 -13.54
N SER A 180 14.50 -12.96 -12.64
CA SER A 180 15.27 -14.16 -12.94
C SER A 180 14.26 -15.26 -13.22
N GLU A 181 14.11 -15.66 -14.47
CA GLU A 181 13.55 -16.98 -14.75
C GLU A 181 14.40 -18.01 -13.98
N SER A 182 13.70 -18.89 -13.28
CA SER A 182 14.19 -19.75 -12.19
C SER A 182 15.63 -20.27 -12.34
N GLY A 183 16.46 -20.06 -11.33
CA GLY A 183 17.70 -20.83 -11.17
C GLY A 183 18.77 -20.23 -10.26
N SER A 184 18.86 -20.77 -9.03
CA SER A 184 20.01 -20.75 -8.11
C SER A 184 20.12 -19.63 -7.06
N ASN A 185 20.44 -20.10 -5.84
CA ASN A 185 20.54 -19.42 -4.57
C ASN A 185 21.59 -18.28 -4.52
N ALA A 186 21.17 -17.08 -4.09
CA ALA A 186 21.99 -16.14 -3.32
C ALA A 186 21.08 -15.10 -2.62
N PRO A 187 21.47 -14.56 -1.44
CA PRO A 187 20.61 -13.67 -0.67
C PRO A 187 20.58 -12.28 -1.32
N ASN A 188 19.42 -11.89 -1.85
CA ASN A 188 19.21 -10.57 -2.44
C ASN A 188 19.09 -9.50 -1.34
N SER A 189 20.18 -8.76 -1.10
CA SER A 189 20.10 -7.42 -0.52
C SER A 189 19.95 -6.42 -1.67
N ALA A 190 18.72 -5.96 -1.92
CA ALA A 190 18.48 -4.92 -2.90
C ALA A 190 18.88 -3.56 -2.33
N HIS A 191 20.03 -3.03 -2.77
CA HIS A 191 20.45 -1.65 -2.52
C HIS A 191 20.13 -0.83 -3.77
N ILE A 192 19.18 0.10 -3.68
CA ILE A 192 18.98 1.12 -4.73
C ILE A 192 19.67 2.40 -4.25
N GLN A 193 20.60 2.90 -5.06
CA GLN A 193 21.17 4.23 -4.89
C GLN A 193 20.14 5.27 -5.35
N PRO A 194 19.82 6.29 -4.54
CA PRO A 194 19.12 7.47 -5.05
C PRO A 194 20.02 8.13 -6.11
N LEU A 195 19.52 8.33 -7.34
CA LEU A 195 20.21 9.20 -8.27
C LEU A 195 20.23 10.61 -7.65
N MET A 196 21.43 11.12 -7.45
CA MET A 196 21.71 12.47 -6.96
C MET A 196 20.95 13.53 -7.76
N GLN A 197 20.53 14.58 -7.05
CA GLN A 197 19.79 15.73 -7.58
C GLN A 197 20.43 16.36 -8.82
N PRO A 198 19.64 17.03 -9.69
CA PRO A 198 20.19 17.87 -10.73
C PRO A 198 21.00 19.00 -10.08
N THR A 199 22.26 19.11 -10.47
CA THR A 199 23.10 20.27 -10.23
C THR A 199 22.40 21.49 -10.83
N GLN A 200 22.25 22.57 -10.05
CA GLN A 200 21.98 23.90 -10.60
C GLN A 200 23.13 24.37 -11.48
#